data_AF-A0A4V6KNG3-F1
#
_entry.id   AF-A0A4V6KNG3-F1
#
_cell.length_a   1.000
_cell.length_b   1.000
_cell.length_c   1.000
_cell.angle_alpha   90.00
_cell.angle_beta   90.00
_cell.angle_gamma   90.00
#
_symmetry.space_group_name_H-M   'P 1'
#
loop_
_entity.id
_entity.type
_entity.pdbx_description
1 polymer ?
#
loop_
_entity_poly.entity_id
_entity_poly.type
_entity_poly.pdbx_seq_one_letter_code
_entity_poly.pdbx_strand_id
1 'polypeptide(L)'
;MDDYDSQVTFAGYRFSERNYMSMSEYLDARTYGTRNSNSKEMYTITFNQQLRDLGMSAYLNYNHQTYWDRPANDRYNLTLSRYFDLGRFRNISLSLTAYRNKFNGNNDDGMYMSLSLPWGKNGSLSYSSSYNP
;
A
#
# COMPACT_ATOMS: atom_id res chain seq x y z
N MET A 1 -16.97 8.26 -27.08
CA MET A 1 -16.87 8.48 -25.64
C MET A 1 -15.88 7.45 -25.13
N ASP A 2 -14.73 7.89 -24.63
CA ASP A 2 -13.74 7.01 -24.01
C ASP A 2 -14.05 7.05 -22.50
N ASP A 3 -14.84 6.09 -22.04
CA ASP A 3 -15.28 5.97 -20.65
C ASP A 3 -14.11 5.46 -19.79
N TYR A 4 -13.39 6.41 -19.20
CA TYR A 4 -12.44 6.17 -18.11
C TYR A 4 -13.22 5.70 -16.88
N ASP A 5 -13.64 4.43 -16.88
CA ASP A 5 -14.50 3.84 -15.85
C ASP A 5 -13.73 3.72 -14.51
N SER A 6 -13.96 4.74 -13.69
CA SER A 6 -13.68 4.85 -12.25
C SER A 6 -12.22 4.82 -11.79
N GLN A 7 -11.63 6.01 -11.69
CA GLN A 7 -10.51 6.30 -10.79
C GLN A 7 -11.05 6.64 -9.41
N VAL A 8 -10.82 5.78 -8.41
CA VAL A 8 -11.03 6.18 -7.01
C VAL A 8 -9.72 6.70 -6.47
N THR A 9 -9.61 8.03 -6.47
CA THR A 9 -8.54 8.74 -5.77
C THR A 9 -9.09 9.25 -4.46
N PHE A 10 -8.65 8.67 -3.34
CA PHE A 10 -9.00 9.14 -2.01
C PHE A 10 -7.80 9.87 -1.41
N ALA A 11 -7.98 11.15 -1.10
CA ALA A 11 -7.03 11.93 -0.33
C ALA A 11 -7.68 12.29 1.02
N GLY A 12 -7.16 11.73 2.10
CA GLY A 12 -7.58 12.02 3.46
C GLY A 12 -6.52 12.85 4.17
N TYR A 13 -6.95 13.94 4.80
CA TYR A 13 -6.12 14.73 5.71
C TYR A 13 -6.73 14.69 7.11
N ARG A 14 -5.92 14.35 8.11
CA ARG A 14 -6.31 14.41 9.52
C ARG A 14 -5.23 15.12 10.32
N PHE A 15 -5.64 16.17 11.03
CA PHE A 15 -4.84 16.87 12.01
C PHE A 15 -5.30 16.46 13.42
N SER A 16 -4.35 16.21 14.32
CA SER A 16 -4.64 15.92 15.73
C SER A 16 -3.81 16.88 16.61
N GLU A 17 -4.49 17.64 17.46
CA GLU A 17 -3.83 18.52 18.43
C GLU A 17 -3.17 17.72 19.56
N ARG A 18 -2.03 18.22 20.07
CA ARG A 18 -1.13 17.58 21.05
C ARG A 18 -1.77 17.19 22.40
N ASN A 19 -3.04 17.55 22.64
CA ASN A 19 -3.76 17.41 23.91
C ASN A 19 -4.93 16.41 23.88
N TYR A 20 -5.12 15.66 22.78
CA TYR A 20 -6.17 14.64 22.72
C TYR A 20 -5.67 13.29 23.26
N MET A 21 -6.02 12.97 24.51
CA MET A 21 -5.83 11.64 25.09
C MET A 21 -7.06 10.79 24.81
N SER A 22 -6.88 9.62 24.21
CA SER A 22 -7.89 8.58 24.29
C SER A 22 -7.97 8.07 25.74
N MET A 23 -9.16 7.62 26.19
CA MET A 23 -9.36 7.11 27.57
C MET A 23 -8.37 5.99 27.93
N SER A 24 -7.91 5.23 26.93
CA SER A 24 -6.90 4.18 27.06
C SER A 24 -5.51 4.74 27.38
N GLU A 25 -5.09 5.88 26.82
CA GLU A 25 -3.79 6.51 27.10
C GLU A 25 -3.72 7.15 28.48
N TYR A 26 -4.86 7.58 29.05
CA TYR A 26 -4.92 8.09 30.42
C TYR A 26 -4.61 7.02 31.46
N LEU A 27 -5.09 5.79 31.25
CA LEU A 27 -4.83 4.67 32.15
C LEU A 27 -3.40 4.14 32.04
N ASP A 28 -2.84 4.12 30.82
CA ASP A 28 -1.49 3.63 30.54
C ASP A 28 -0.40 4.59 31.05
N ALA A 29 -0.58 5.90 30.85
CA ALA A 29 0.38 6.92 31.32
C ALA A 29 0.57 6.92 32.85
N ARG A 30 -0.46 6.49 33.60
CA ARG A 30 -0.40 6.39 35.07
C ARG A 30 0.32 5.13 35.56
N THR A 31 0.42 4.09 34.72
CA THR A 31 0.98 2.79 35.09
C THR A 31 2.40 2.60 34.55
N TYR A 32 2.69 3.07 33.34
CA TYR A 32 3.97 2.82 32.65
C TYR A 32 4.78 4.10 32.33
N GLY A 33 4.27 5.29 32.66
CA GLY A 33 5.02 6.55 32.54
C GLY A 33 5.43 6.93 31.11
N THR A 34 4.96 6.22 30.08
CA THR A 34 5.36 6.41 28.69
C THR A 34 4.24 7.12 27.94
N ARG A 35 4.52 8.35 27.49
CA ARG A 35 3.63 9.10 26.60
C ARG A 35 3.64 8.46 25.23
N ASN A 36 2.54 7.84 24.82
CA ASN A 36 2.42 7.30 23.48
C ASN A 36 2.26 8.46 22.48
N SER A 37 3.33 8.68 21.71
CA SER A 37 3.48 9.54 20.54
C SER A 37 2.22 10.24 20.02
N ASN A 38 2.09 11.53 20.35
CA ASN A 38 1.12 12.43 19.73
C ASN A 38 1.36 12.50 18.22
N SER A 39 0.47 11.89 17.43
CA SER A 39 0.43 12.06 15.97
C SER A 39 0.04 13.50 15.65
N LYS A 40 0.82 14.18 14.81
CA LYS A 40 0.64 15.60 14.48
C LYS A 40 -0.27 15.74 13.25
N GLU A 41 0.18 15.20 12.13
CA GLU A 41 -0.56 15.22 10.87
C GLU A 41 -0.48 13.85 10.19
N MET A 42 -1.57 13.45 9.56
CA MET A 42 -1.65 12.25 8.74
C MET A 42 -2.24 12.60 7.38
N TYR A 43 -1.57 12.16 6.33
CA TYR A 43 -2.00 12.29 4.93
C TYR A 43 -2.03 10.90 4.33
N THR A 44 -3.18 10.50 3.81
CA THR A 44 -3.33 9.22 3.10
C THR A 44 -3.83 9.50 1.70
N ILE A 45 -3.10 9.00 0.71
CA ILE A 45 -3.45 9.06 -0.70
C ILE A 45 -3.60 7.63 -1.20
N THR A 46 -4.78 7.28 -1.67
CA THR A 46 -5.05 5.99 -2.31
C THR A 46 -5.49 6.25 -3.73
N PHE A 47 -4.84 5.61 -4.69
CA PHE A 47 -5.15 5.64 -6.10
C PHE A 47 -5.40 4.21 -6.57
N ASN A 48 -6.56 3.97 -7.17
CA ASN A 48 -6.91 2.70 -7.78
C ASN A 48 -7.47 2.96 -9.17
N GLN A 49 -6.79 2.45 -10.20
CA GLN A 49 -7.16 2.64 -11.59
C GLN A 49 -7.13 1.30 -12.33
N GLN A 50 -8.24 0.96 -12.97
CA GLN A 50 -8.36 -0.22 -13.81
C GLN A 50 -8.41 0.20 -15.28
N LEU A 51 -7.37 -0.18 -16.03
CA LEU A 51 -7.22 0.06 -17.46
C LEU A 51 -7.69 -1.20 -18.21
N ARG A 52 -9.00 -1.27 -18.48
CA ARG A 52 -9.64 -2.43 -19.11
C ARG A 52 -9.09 -2.70 -20.52
N ASP A 53 -8.82 -1.67 -21.30
CA ASP A 53 -8.29 -1.79 -22.67
C ASP A 53 -6.91 -2.47 -22.72
N LEU A 54 -6.12 -2.33 -21.65
CA LEU A 54 -4.79 -2.91 -21.54
C LEU A 54 -4.76 -4.19 -20.67
N GLY A 55 -5.91 -4.56 -20.08
CA GLY A 55 -6.01 -5.62 -19.07
C GLY A 55 -5.19 -5.33 -17.81
N MET A 56 -4.95 -4.05 -17.48
CA MET A 56 -4.03 -3.64 -16.42
C MET A 56 -4.77 -2.98 -15.26
N SER A 57 -4.28 -3.20 -14.03
CA SER A 57 -4.77 -2.57 -12.81
C SER A 57 -3.58 -1.96 -12.08
N ALA A 58 -3.69 -0.70 -11.71
CA ALA A 58 -2.70 0.03 -10.94
C ALA A 58 -3.30 0.45 -9.60
N TYR A 59 -2.60 0.12 -8.52
CA TYR A 59 -2.98 0.47 -7.17
C TYR A 59 -1.78 1.15 -6.49
N LEU A 60 -1.98 2.33 -5.95
CA LEU A 60 -1.00 3.04 -5.16
C LEU A 60 -1.65 3.47 -3.85
N ASN A 61 -0.96 3.21 -2.75
CA ASN A 61 -1.32 3.72 -1.44
C ASN A 61 -0.10 4.40 -0.86
N TYR A 62 -0.25 5.65 -0.45
CA TYR A 62 0.77 6.46 0.19
C TYR A 62 0.21 7.00 1.50
N ASN A 63 0.97 6.85 2.58
CA ASN A 63 0.61 7.30 3.89
C ASN A 63 1.79 8.01 4.55
N HIS A 64 1.61 9.29 4.83
CA HIS A 64 2.57 10.12 5.54
C HIS A 64 2.01 10.44 6.93
N GLN A 65 2.78 10.17 7.97
CA GLN A 65 2.37 10.49 9.33
C GLN A 65 3.51 11.17 10.08
N THR A 66 3.27 12.40 10.53
CA THR A 66 4.21 13.15 11.36
C THR A 66 3.83 13.01 12.83
N TYR A 67 4.82 13.17 13.71
CA TYR A 67 4.65 13.12 15.15
C TYR A 67 5.30 14.34 15.78
N TRP A 68 4.87 14.70 16.99
CA TRP A 68 5.47 15.82 17.72
C TRP A 68 6.84 15.48 18.33
N ASP A 69 7.03 14.23 18.78
CA ASP A 69 8.20 13.83 19.57
C ASP A 69 9.07 12.75 18.87
N ARG A 70 8.80 12.41 17.60
CA ARG A 70 9.57 11.39 16.84
C ARG A 70 9.58 11.69 15.32
N PRO A 71 10.49 11.06 14.54
CA PRO A 71 10.56 11.28 13.10
C PRO A 71 9.25 10.89 12.39
N ALA A 72 8.98 11.54 11.26
CA ALA A 72 7.85 11.19 10.41
C ALA A 72 7.99 9.75 9.87
N ASN A 73 6.85 9.10 9.67
CA ASN A 73 6.75 7.76 9.15
C ASN A 73 6.09 7.80 7.77
N ASP A 74 6.82 7.31 6.77
CA ASP A 74 6.38 7.29 5.38
C ASP A 74 6.16 5.85 4.96
N ARG A 75 4.97 5.55 4.45
CA ARG A 75 4.66 4.24 3.89
C ARG A 75 4.08 4.42 2.52
N TYR A 76 4.64 3.73 1.54
CA TYR A 76 3.98 3.61 0.25
C TYR A 76 4.02 2.19 -0.26
N ASN A 77 2.96 1.84 -0.96
CA ASN A 77 2.77 0.56 -1.61
C ASN A 77 2.21 0.82 -3.01
N LEU A 78 2.92 0.33 -4.03
CA LEU A 78 2.52 0.40 -5.42
C LEU A 78 2.39 -1.03 -5.94
N THR A 79 1.20 -1.40 -6.41
CA THR A 79 0.93 -2.67 -7.08
C THR A 79 0.47 -2.40 -8.51
N LEU A 80 1.15 -3.01 -9.47
CA LEU A 80 0.79 -3.02 -10.88
C LEU A 80 0.51 -4.45 -11.28
N SER A 81 -0.69 -4.73 -11.74
CA SER A 81 -1.10 -6.06 -12.20
C SER A 81 -1.58 -5.98 -13.63
N ARG A 82 -1.15 -6.90 -14.48
CA ARG A 82 -1.60 -6.99 -15.87
C ARG A 82 -2.00 -8.40 -16.21
N TYR A 83 -3.14 -8.51 -16.88
CA TYR A 83 -3.66 -9.73 -17.46
C TYR A 83 -3.48 -9.68 -18.96
N PHE A 84 -2.99 -10.78 -19.53
CA PHE A 84 -2.85 -10.92 -20.97
C PHE A 84 -3.10 -12.37 -21.41
N ASP A 85 -3.51 -12.51 -22.66
CA ASP A 85 -3.70 -13.79 -23.30
C ASP A 85 -2.53 -14.03 -24.27
N LEU A 86 -1.87 -15.18 -24.15
CA LEU A 86 -0.74 -15.56 -25.00
C LEU A 86 -1.01 -16.92 -25.66
N GLY A 87 -1.51 -16.86 -26.90
CA GLY A 87 -1.79 -18.03 -27.73
C GLY A 87 -2.86 -18.94 -27.11
N ARG A 88 -2.46 -20.14 -26.70
CA ARG A 88 -3.35 -21.14 -26.07
C ARG A 88 -3.63 -20.86 -24.59
N PHE A 89 -2.82 -20.01 -23.97
CA PHE A 89 -2.92 -19.68 -22.55
C PHE A 89 -3.67 -18.36 -22.42
N ARG A 90 -4.88 -18.42 -21.89
CA ARG A 90 -5.69 -17.23 -21.56
C ARG A 90 -5.55 -16.92 -20.08
N ASN A 91 -5.81 -15.70 -19.65
CA ASN A 91 -5.81 -15.29 -18.25
C ASN A 91 -4.43 -15.42 -17.56
N ILE A 92 -3.33 -15.15 -18.28
CA ILE A 92 -2.02 -15.01 -17.65
C ILE A 92 -2.04 -13.72 -16.84
N SER A 93 -1.60 -13.78 -15.58
CA SER A 93 -1.55 -12.62 -14.69
C SER A 93 -0.11 -12.36 -14.24
N LEU A 94 0.34 -11.13 -14.40
CA LEU A 94 1.61 -10.64 -13.89
C LEU A 94 1.31 -9.53 -12.90
N SER A 95 1.71 -9.68 -11.64
CA SER A 95 1.64 -8.62 -10.64
C SER A 95 3.04 -8.25 -10.18
N LEU A 96 3.29 -6.96 -10.09
CA LEU A 96 4.48 -6.36 -9.53
C LEU A 96 4.02 -5.49 -8.37
N THR A 97 4.68 -5.60 -7.23
CA THR A 97 4.43 -4.73 -6.10
C THR A 97 5.73 -4.25 -5.52
N ALA A 98 5.81 -2.96 -5.28
CA ALA A 98 6.93 -2.31 -4.61
C ALA A 98 6.40 -1.56 -3.40
N TYR A 99 7.11 -1.68 -2.28
CA TYR A 99 6.77 -0.99 -1.06
C TYR A 99 8.01 -0.39 -0.41
N ARG A 100 7.81 0.71 0.31
CA ARG A 100 8.78 1.30 1.22
C ARG A 100 8.07 1.57 2.52
N ASN A 101 8.69 1.14 3.61
CA ASN A 101 8.28 1.46 4.95
C ASN A 101 9.42 2.20 5.64
N LYS A 102 9.24 3.49 5.88
CA LYS A 102 10.19 4.31 6.61
C LYS A 102 9.70 4.53 8.02
N PHE A 103 10.30 3.82 8.98
CA PHE A 103 9.96 3.90 10.40
C PHE A 103 11.18 4.35 11.21
N ASN A 104 11.01 5.42 11.99
CA ASN A 104 12.03 5.92 12.92
C ASN A 104 13.42 6.17 12.29
N GLY A 105 13.45 6.58 11.01
CA GLY A 105 14.68 6.87 10.27
C GLY A 105 15.28 5.67 9.51
N ASN A 106 14.80 4.44 9.74
CA ASN A 106 15.15 3.29 8.92
C ASN A 106 14.19 3.16 7.74
N ASN A 107 14.73 2.81 6.58
CA ASN A 107 13.96 2.54 5.37
C ASN A 107 14.02 1.05 5.08
N ASP A 108 12.86 0.40 5.09
CA ASP A 108 12.70 -0.98 4.64
C ASP A 108 12.04 -0.95 3.26
N ASP A 109 12.82 -1.29 2.24
CA ASP A 109 12.39 -1.33 0.85
C ASP A 109 12.22 -2.76 0.39
N GLY A 110 11.22 -3.00 -0.44
CA GLY A 110 11.02 -4.31 -1.02
C GLY A 110 10.23 -4.26 -2.29
N MET A 111 10.50 -5.22 -3.16
CA MET A 111 9.75 -5.43 -4.38
C MET A 111 9.46 -6.92 -4.54
N TYR A 112 8.26 -7.26 -4.97
CA TYR A 112 7.90 -8.60 -5.36
C TYR A 112 7.21 -8.61 -6.71
N MET A 113 7.51 -9.62 -7.50
CA MET A 113 6.85 -9.91 -8.76
C MET A 113 6.26 -11.30 -8.68
N SER A 114 5.04 -11.48 -9.17
CA SER A 114 4.36 -12.77 -9.27
C SER A 114 3.78 -12.93 -10.66
N LEU A 115 4.08 -14.04 -11.30
CA LEU A 115 3.53 -14.45 -12.58
C LEU A 115 2.72 -15.72 -12.36
N SER A 116 1.46 -15.73 -12.78
CA SER A 116 0.59 -16.91 -12.73
C SER A 116 0.04 -17.21 -14.12
N LEU A 117 0.24 -18.45 -14.58
CA LEU A 117 -0.23 -18.97 -15.85
C LEU A 117 -1.14 -20.17 -15.61
N PRO A 118 -2.33 -20.25 -16.23
CA PRO A 118 -3.11 -21.49 -16.20
C PRO A 118 -2.42 -22.58 -17.02
N TRP A 119 -2.33 -23.79 -16.46
CA TRP A 119 -1.70 -24.95 -17.08
C TRP A 119 -2.65 -26.15 -17.09
N GLY A 120 -2.97 -26.66 -18.28
CA GLY A 120 -3.91 -27.76 -18.46
C GLY A 120 -5.37 -27.32 -18.34
N LYS A 121 -6.28 -28.28 -18.14
CA LYS A 121 -7.72 -28.01 -18.06
C LYS A 121 -8.15 -27.42 -16.69
N ASN A 122 -7.35 -27.61 -15.64
CA ASN A 122 -7.73 -27.28 -14.26
C ASN A 122 -6.56 -26.78 -13.38
N GLY A 123 -5.35 -26.63 -13.91
CA GLY A 123 -4.16 -26.25 -13.13
C GLY A 123 -3.76 -24.80 -13.33
N SER A 124 -2.99 -24.25 -12.39
CA SER A 124 -2.24 -23.01 -12.58
C SER A 124 -0.82 -23.18 -12.05
N LEU A 125 0.15 -22.61 -12.78
CA LEU A 125 1.53 -22.52 -12.39
C LEU A 125 1.81 -21.07 -11.99
N SER A 126 2.30 -20.87 -10.77
CA SER A 126 2.64 -19.54 -10.27
C SER A 126 4.12 -19.49 -9.90
N TYR A 127 4.78 -18.41 -10.27
CA TYR A 127 6.17 -18.13 -9.97
C TYR A 127 6.27 -16.74 -9.34
N SER A 128 6.84 -16.66 -8.15
CA SER A 128 7.03 -15.40 -7.44
C SER A 128 8.50 -15.17 -7.14
N SER A 129 8.96 -13.95 -7.33
CA SER A 129 10.29 -13.47 -6.98
C SER A 129 10.16 -12.26 -6.09
N SER A 130 10.92 -12.22 -5.00
CA SER A 130 11.01 -11.06 -4.11
C SER A 130 12.45 -10.56 -4.04
N TYR A 131 12.60 -9.26 -3.88
CA TYR A 131 13.85 -8.56 -3.77
C TYR A 131 13.75 -7.53 -2.64
N ASN A 132 14.61 -7.67 -1.63
CA ASN A 132 14.77 -6.72 -0.54
C ASN A 132 16.26 -6.33 -0.52
N PRO A 133 16.62 -5.06 -0.76
CA PRO A 133 18.00 -4.57 -0.70
C PRO A 133 18.52 -4.42 0.74
#